data_AF-A0ABD7EQ46-F1
#
_entry.id   AF-A0ABD7EQ46-F1
#
_cell.length_a   1.000
_cell.length_b   1.000
_cell.length_c   1.000
_cell.angle_alpha   90.00
_cell.angle_beta   90.00
_cell.angle_gamma   90.00
#
_symmetry.space_group_name_H-M   'P 1'
#
loop_
_entity.id
_entity.type
_entity.pdbx_description
1 polymer ?
#
loop_
_entity_poly.entity_id
_entity_poly.type
_entity_poly.pdbx_seq_one_letter_code
_entity_poly.pdbx_strand_id
1 'polypeptide(L)'
;MTSKHLLIAKILFIISALCGLVVSAALGYIFSDSFSVNGITISLIGAALVIAFHYCAYLGLIQQSFGMAIIFWIYIVLNLFSIPIGTIFSITLIYFWNQQRKPHSSPI
;
A
#
# COMPACT_ATOMS: atom_id res chain seq x y z
N MET A 1 -10.46 -13.27 9.89
CA MET A 1 -10.89 -12.21 8.95
C MET A 1 -11.94 -12.77 7.99
N THR A 2 -13.02 -12.04 7.72
CA THR A 2 -14.10 -12.50 6.81
C THR A 2 -13.84 -12.10 5.35
N SER A 3 -14.48 -12.77 4.39
CA SER A 3 -14.35 -12.47 2.94
C SER A 3 -14.67 -11.01 2.60
N LYS A 4 -15.61 -10.39 3.34
CA LYS A 4 -15.96 -8.97 3.17
C LYS A 4 -14.81 -8.04 3.55
N HIS A 5 -14.12 -8.30 4.66
CA HIS A 5 -12.95 -7.51 5.06
C HIS A 5 -11.79 -7.64 4.05
N LEU A 6 -11.60 -8.83 3.47
CA LEU A 6 -10.58 -9.06 2.44
C LEU A 6 -10.85 -8.28 1.17
N LEU A 7 -12.12 -8.22 0.75
CA LEU A 7 -12.54 -7.41 -0.38
C LEU A 7 -12.30 -5.92 -0.13
N ILE A 8 -12.67 -5.42 1.07
CA ILE A 8 -12.43 -4.03 1.46
C ILE A 8 -10.93 -3.71 1.45
N ALA A 9 -10.09 -4.56 2.06
CA ALA A 9 -8.65 -4.37 2.05
C ALA A 9 -8.09 -4.30 0.62
N LYS A 10 -8.52 -5.21 -0.27
CA LYS A 10 -8.10 -5.21 -1.67
C LYS A 10 -8.48 -3.91 -2.39
N ILE A 11 -9.72 -3.44 -2.20
CA ILE A 11 -10.19 -2.17 -2.79
C ILE A 11 -9.36 -0.99 -2.28
N LEU A 12 -9.08 -0.94 -0.96
CA LEU A 12 -8.26 0.09 -0.35
C LEU A 12 -6.85 0.15 -0.96
N PHE A 13 -6.19 -1.00 -1.12
CA PHE A 13 -4.88 -1.07 -1.75
C PHE A 13 -4.90 -0.66 -3.23
N ILE A 14 -5.94 -1.03 -3.98
CA ILE A 14 -6.10 -0.62 -5.38
C ILE A 14 -6.25 0.90 -5.49
N ILE A 15 -7.14 1.50 -4.69
CA ILE A 15 -7.36 2.95 -4.69
C ILE A 15 -6.08 3.69 -4.30
N SER A 16 -5.38 3.21 -3.27
CA SER A 16 -4.11 3.81 -2.84
C SER A 16 -3.03 3.71 -3.92
N ALA A 17 -2.91 2.56 -4.61
CA ALA A 17 -1.98 2.38 -5.71
C ALA A 17 -2.29 3.34 -6.88
N LEU A 18 -3.56 3.50 -7.24
CA LEU A 18 -3.99 4.46 -8.27
C LEU A 18 -3.62 5.90 -7.89
N CYS A 19 -3.81 6.29 -6.63
CA CYS A 19 -3.39 7.59 -6.13
C CYS A 19 -1.86 7.78 -6.26
N GLY A 20 -1.08 6.76 -5.86
CA GLY A 20 0.37 6.76 -6.01
C GLY A 20 0.84 6.84 -7.46
N LEU A 21 0.11 6.25 -8.41
CA LEU A 21 0.39 6.36 -9.84
C LEU A 21 0.18 7.78 -10.36
N VAL A 22 -0.90 8.45 -9.94
CA VAL A 22 -1.16 9.85 -10.29
C VAL A 22 -0.05 10.75 -9.76
N VAL A 23 0.39 10.55 -8.51
CA VAL A 23 1.51 11.29 -7.92
C VAL A 23 2.81 11.02 -8.68
N SER A 24 3.10 9.76 -9.04
CA SER A 24 4.30 9.40 -9.80
C SER A 24 4.33 10.07 -11.17
N ALA A 25 3.20 10.10 -11.88
CA ALA A 25 3.06 10.79 -13.15
C ALA A 25 3.24 12.31 -13.01
N ALA A 26 2.67 12.93 -11.97
CA ALA A 26 2.81 14.34 -11.69
C ALA A 26 4.26 14.74 -11.38
N LEU A 27 4.95 13.96 -10.54
CA LEU A 27 6.38 14.17 -10.26
C LEU A 27 7.21 14.00 -11.53
N GLY A 28 6.90 12.97 -12.32
CA GLY A 28 7.47 12.73 -13.63
C GLY A 28 7.41 13.93 -14.58
N TYR A 29 6.25 14.57 -14.63
CA TYR A 29 6.04 15.80 -15.39
C TYR A 29 6.80 16.99 -14.81
N ILE A 30 6.76 17.20 -13.48
CA ILE A 30 7.46 18.32 -12.83
C ILE A 30 8.98 18.24 -13.05
N PHE A 31 9.53 17.03 -13.02
CA PHE A 31 10.97 16.81 -13.15
C PHE A 31 11.42 16.54 -14.59
N SER A 32 10.53 16.63 -15.59
CA SER A 32 10.88 16.34 -17.00
C SER A 32 12.00 17.22 -17.52
N ASP A 33 12.05 18.47 -17.06
CA ASP A 33 13.01 19.47 -17.53
C ASP A 33 14.35 19.40 -16.77
N SER A 34 14.37 18.74 -15.61
CA SER A 34 15.53 18.68 -14.71
C SER A 34 16.42 17.46 -14.93
N PHE A 35 15.89 16.38 -15.51
CA PHE A 35 16.64 15.15 -15.79
C PHE A 35 16.88 15.01 -17.30
N SER A 36 18.16 15.01 -17.71
CA SER A 36 18.58 14.77 -19.10
C SER A 36 18.23 13.37 -19.63
N VAL A 37 17.74 12.49 -18.75
CA VAL A 37 17.21 11.17 -19.06
C VAL A 37 15.69 11.30 -19.07
N ASN A 38 15.08 11.13 -20.25
CA ASN A 38 13.64 11.13 -20.54
C ASN A 38 12.77 10.97 -19.27
N GLY A 39 12.20 12.07 -18.76
CA GLY A 39 11.35 12.05 -17.54
C GLY A 39 10.24 10.99 -17.58
N ILE A 40 9.81 10.60 -18.78
CA ILE A 40 8.91 9.46 -19.06
C ILE A 40 9.44 8.14 -18.47
N THR A 41 10.73 7.81 -18.64
CA THR A 41 11.34 6.57 -18.15
C THR A 41 11.38 6.54 -16.62
N ILE A 42 11.76 7.65 -15.98
CA ILE A 42 11.78 7.77 -14.51
C ILE A 42 10.35 7.62 -13.96
N SER A 43 9.38 8.26 -14.61
CA SER A 43 7.95 8.15 -14.26
C SER A 43 7.46 6.71 -14.33
N LEU A 44 7.83 5.98 -15.39
CA LEU A 44 7.41 4.60 -15.60
C LEU A 44 8.03 3.65 -14.57
N ILE A 45 9.31 3.83 -14.27
CA ILE A 45 10.00 3.06 -13.21
C ILE A 45 9.35 3.36 -11.85
N GLY A 46 9.12 4.64 -11.54
CA GLY A 46 8.44 5.05 -10.30
C GLY A 46 7.04 4.43 -10.20
N ALA A 47 6.26 4.47 -11.27
CA ALA A 47 4.93 3.85 -11.33
C ALA A 47 4.98 2.33 -11.07
N ALA A 48 5.92 1.62 -11.69
CA ALA A 48 6.10 0.18 -11.48
C ALA A 48 6.48 -0.13 -10.03
N LEU A 49 7.39 0.66 -9.43
CA LEU A 49 7.77 0.52 -8.03
C LEU A 49 6.60 0.78 -7.08
N VAL A 50 5.77 1.79 -7.37
CA VAL A 50 4.56 2.10 -6.59
C VAL A 50 3.60 0.91 -6.63
N ILE A 51 3.31 0.34 -7.81
CA ILE A 51 2.42 -0.81 -7.93
C ILE A 51 2.99 -2.02 -7.17
N ALA A 52 4.27 -2.32 -7.36
CA ALA A 52 4.94 -3.44 -6.70
C ALA A 52 4.90 -3.28 -5.17
N PHE A 53 5.19 -2.09 -4.66
CA PHE A 53 5.17 -1.80 -3.23
C PHE A 53 3.78 -1.98 -2.62
N HIS A 54 2.72 -1.46 -3.27
CA HIS A 54 1.34 -1.63 -2.80
C HIS A 54 0.92 -3.09 -2.82
N TYR A 55 1.32 -3.84 -3.85
CA TYR A 55 1.05 -5.26 -3.94
C TYR A 55 1.75 -6.07 -2.84
N CYS A 56 3.04 -5.82 -2.60
CA CYS A 56 3.80 -6.45 -1.51
C CYS A 56 3.23 -6.09 -0.14
N ALA A 57 2.79 -4.84 0.07
CA ALA A 57 2.12 -4.44 1.31
C ALA A 57 0.77 -5.16 1.51
N TYR A 58 -0.01 -5.34 0.44
CA TYR A 58 -1.23 -6.16 0.48
C TYR A 58 -0.91 -7.62 0.81
N LEU A 59 0.10 -8.22 0.17
CA LEU A 59 0.57 -9.56 0.51
C LEU A 59 1.04 -9.64 1.97
N GLY A 60 1.67 -8.59 2.48
CA GLY A 60 2.08 -8.50 3.88
C GLY A 60 0.93 -8.53 4.85
N LEU A 61 -0.19 -7.91 4.49
CA LEU A 61 -1.43 -8.04 5.23
C LEU A 61 -1.87 -9.51 5.23
N ILE A 62 -2.04 -10.12 4.05
CA ILE A 62 -2.75 -11.41 3.88
C ILE A 62 -1.91 -12.68 4.10
N GLN A 63 -0.59 -12.64 3.98
CA GLN A 63 0.29 -13.80 4.11
C GLN A 63 1.00 -13.83 5.47
N GLN A 64 1.30 -15.02 5.97
CA GLN A 64 2.13 -15.21 7.17
C GLN A 64 3.64 -15.23 6.84
N SER A 65 4.08 -14.33 5.95
CA SER A 65 5.50 -14.16 5.62
C SER A 65 6.08 -13.01 6.42
N PHE A 66 7.18 -13.25 7.14
CA PHE A 66 7.85 -12.21 7.93
C PHE A 66 8.38 -11.06 7.05
N GLY A 67 8.93 -11.38 5.87
CA GLY A 67 9.43 -10.35 4.95
C GLY A 67 8.31 -9.43 4.45
N MET A 68 7.17 -10.00 4.05
CA MET A 68 6.03 -9.20 3.59
C MET A 68 5.37 -8.43 4.75
N ALA A 69 5.37 -8.99 5.95
CA ALA A 69 4.90 -8.32 7.16
C ALA A 69 5.67 -7.01 7.43
N ILE A 70 7.00 -7.00 7.24
CA ILE A 70 7.81 -5.78 7.36
C ILE A 70 7.37 -4.75 6.32
N ILE A 71 7.21 -5.15 5.06
CA ILE A 71 6.80 -4.24 3.98
C ILE A 71 5.43 -3.61 4.29
N PHE A 72 4.48 -4.38 4.81
CA PHE A 72 3.20 -3.87 5.28
C PHE A 72 3.35 -2.78 6.36
N TRP A 73 4.18 -3.01 7.38
CA TRP A 73 4.38 -2.01 8.43
C TRP A 73 5.10 -0.75 7.95
N ILE A 74 6.08 -0.89 7.04
CA ILE A 74 6.70 0.26 6.37
C ILE A 74 5.62 1.07 5.63
N TYR A 75 4.75 0.39 4.89
CA TYR A 75 3.64 1.03 4.18
C TYR A 75 2.69 1.79 5.13
N ILE A 76 2.38 1.23 6.30
CA ILE A 76 1.58 1.89 7.34
C ILE A 76 2.28 3.17 7.84
N VAL A 77 3.56 3.08 8.18
CA VAL A 77 4.35 4.23 8.68
C VAL A 77 4.39 5.34 7.63
N LEU A 78 4.60 5.00 6.36
CA LEU A 78 4.59 5.99 5.28
C LEU A 78 3.23 6.68 5.13
N ASN A 79 2.12 5.94 5.25
CA ASN A 79 0.77 6.52 5.17
C ASN A 79 0.41 7.40 6.36
N LEU A 80 1.00 7.18 7.54
CA LEU A 80 0.76 8.04 8.70
C LEU A 80 1.21 9.49 8.49
N PHE A 81 2.15 9.75 7.57
CA PHE A 81 2.56 11.11 7.21
C PHE A 81 1.53 11.83 6.33
N SER A 82 0.58 11.11 5.71
CA SER A 82 -0.46 11.67 4.84
C SER A 82 -1.74 12.03 5.61
N ILE A 83 -1.60 12.85 6.66
CA ILE A 83 -2.71 13.25 7.55
C ILE A 83 -3.72 14.14 6.80
N PRO A 84 -5.05 13.95 6.98
CA PRO A 84 -5.71 13.00 7.88
C PRO A 84 -6.09 11.65 7.25
N ILE A 85 -6.14 11.58 5.92
CA ILE A 85 -6.68 10.43 5.17
C ILE A 85 -5.82 9.18 5.38
N GLY A 86 -4.50 9.33 5.30
CA GLY A 86 -3.54 8.24 5.49
C GLY A 86 -3.58 7.66 6.90
N THR A 87 -3.93 8.45 7.91
CA THR A 87 -4.11 7.98 9.29
C THR A 87 -5.34 7.09 9.42
N ILE A 88 -6.49 7.52 8.90
CA ILE A 88 -7.72 6.71 8.91
C ILE A 88 -7.51 5.39 8.15
N PHE A 89 -6.84 5.49 7.01
CA PHE A 89 -6.46 4.34 6.19
C PHE A 89 -5.57 3.36 6.96
N SER A 90 -4.54 3.87 7.62
CA SER A 90 -3.60 3.09 8.43
C SER A 90 -4.31 2.37 9.60
N ILE A 91 -5.17 3.07 10.33
CA ILE A 91 -5.95 2.48 11.44
C ILE A 91 -6.82 1.33 10.92
N THR A 92 -7.48 1.52 9.76
CA THR A 92 -8.34 0.50 9.15
C THR A 92 -7.53 -0.76 8.78
N LEU A 93 -6.33 -0.58 8.21
CA LEU A 93 -5.47 -1.70 7.84
C LEU A 93 -4.88 -2.42 9.06
N ILE A 94 -4.50 -1.69 10.12
CA ILE A 94 -4.07 -2.27 11.40
C ILE A 94 -5.19 -3.11 12.02
N TYR A 95 -6.45 -2.62 11.93
CA TYR A 95 -7.60 -3.39 12.38
C TYR A 95 -7.73 -4.71 11.60
N PHE A 96 -7.58 -4.70 10.27
CA PHE A 96 -7.62 -5.92 9.47
C PHE A 96 -6.47 -6.87 9.77
N TRP A 97 -5.27 -6.35 9.98
CA TRP A 97 -4.11 -7.14 10.39
C TRP A 97 -4.37 -7.95 11.66
N ASN A 98 -4.92 -7.28 12.68
CA ASN A 98 -5.28 -7.93 13.94
C ASN A 98 -6.38 -8.98 13.72
N GLN A 99 -7.40 -8.68 12.92
CA GLN A 99 -8.50 -9.61 12.60
C GLN A 99 -8.06 -10.86 11.83
N GLN A 100 -6.96 -10.77 11.09
CA GLN A 100 -6.41 -11.91 10.37
C GLN A 100 -5.59 -12.84 11.26
N ARG A 101 -4.99 -12.29 12.31
CA ARG A 101 -4.08 -13.01 13.22
C ARG A 101 -4.72 -13.41 14.54
N LYS A 102 -5.97 -12.99 14.80
CA LYS A 102 -6.75 -13.52 15.91
C LYS A 102 -6.82 -15.04 15.77
N PRO A 103 -6.40 -15.81 16.79
CA PRO A 103 -6.65 -17.24 16.80
C PRO A 103 -8.16 -17.46 16.70
N HIS A 104 -8.59 -18.39 15.84
CA HIS A 104 -9.96 -18.87 15.92
C HIS A 104 -10.06 -19.60 17.26
N SER A 105 -10.62 -18.95 18.28
CA SER A 105 -11.03 -19.65 19.49
C SER A 105 -12.04 -20.69 19.05
N SER A 106 -11.65 -21.96 19.02
CA SER A 106 -12.62 -23.04 18.85
C SER A 106 -13.59 -22.95 20.02
N PRO A 107 -14.91 -23.00 19.79
CA PRO A 107 -15.83 -23.28 20.88
C PRO A 107 -15.49 -24.69 21.36
N ILE A 108 -14.98 -24.80 22.59
CA ILE A 108 -14.92 -26.04 23.35
C ILE A 108 -16.33 -26.29 23.89
#